data_AF-A0A222FFR7-F1
#
_entry.id   AF-A0A222FFR7-F1
#
_cell.length_a   1.000
_cell.length_b   1.000
_cell.length_c   1.000
_cell.angle_alpha   90.00
_cell.angle_beta   90.00
_cell.angle_gamma   90.00
#
_symmetry.space_group_name_H-M   'P 1'
#
loop_
_entity.id
_entity.type
_entity.pdbx_description
1 polymer ?
#
loop_
_entity_poly.entity_id
_entity_poly.type
_entity_poly.pdbx_seq_one_letter_code
_entity_poly.pdbx_strand_id
1 'polypeptide(L)'
;MGVLDVCIQGQAATLMPEISYLLVERVMRDPQVFTLLRASGHSNLTGLLYEQANRLPEEDYLTIVPGILGAYSAAIYRVPEYHLSEFVNDIRSLSSESDYYDFASQYALRRTDHRFWHYSDTLHQWFRKNSLLNYGILDYARLENR
;
A
#
# COMPACT_ATOMS: atom_id res chain seq x y z
N MET A 1 15.05 6.48 12.22
CA MET A 1 14.34 5.74 11.16
C MET A 1 13.62 6.79 10.36
N GLY A 2 14.24 7.25 9.26
CA GLY A 2 13.75 8.40 8.51
C GLY A 2 12.53 8.02 7.68
N VAL A 3 11.45 8.78 7.83
CA VAL A 3 10.37 8.82 6.83
C VAL A 3 11.01 9.35 5.54
N LEU A 4 10.97 8.56 4.47
CA LEU A 4 11.49 8.97 3.17
C LEU A 4 10.39 9.65 2.36
N ASP A 5 10.79 10.72 1.67
CA ASP A 5 10.06 11.70 0.86
C ASP A 5 8.58 11.45 0.50
N VAL A 6 7.77 12.49 0.70
CA VAL A 6 6.44 12.63 0.11
C VAL A 6 6.59 12.88 -1.39
N CYS A 7 6.25 11.88 -2.21
CA CYS A 7 6.41 11.96 -3.67
C CYS A 7 5.09 12.04 -4.45
N ILE A 8 3.95 11.81 -3.78
CA ILE A 8 2.61 11.72 -4.38
C ILE A 8 1.61 12.37 -3.43
N GLN A 9 0.80 13.30 -3.94
CA GLN A 9 -0.15 14.12 -3.19
C GLN A 9 -1.45 14.31 -3.96
N GLY A 10 -2.47 14.83 -3.27
CA GLY A 10 -3.76 15.19 -3.84
C GLY A 10 -4.54 13.98 -4.35
N GLN A 11 -5.29 14.18 -5.43
CA GLN A 11 -6.20 13.18 -6.00
C GLN A 11 -5.56 11.79 -6.21
N ALA A 12 -4.31 11.73 -6.70
CA ALA A 12 -3.60 10.47 -6.91
C ALA A 12 -3.36 9.71 -5.59
N ALA A 13 -3.01 10.44 -4.52
CA ALA A 13 -2.86 9.85 -3.19
C ALA A 13 -4.21 9.43 -2.61
N THR A 14 -5.26 10.22 -2.81
CA THR A 14 -6.63 9.92 -2.34
C THR A 14 -7.13 8.57 -2.84
N LEU A 15 -6.84 8.24 -4.09
CA LEU A 15 -7.29 7.00 -4.74
C LEU A 15 -6.61 5.75 -4.19
N MET A 16 -5.45 5.87 -3.54
CA MET A 16 -4.75 4.72 -2.94
C MET A 16 -5.42 4.26 -1.64
N PRO A 17 -5.28 2.97 -1.27
CA PRO A 17 -5.74 2.48 0.01
C PRO A 17 -4.99 3.14 1.17
N GLU A 18 -5.61 3.18 2.35
CA GLU A 18 -5.00 3.80 3.53
C GLU A 18 -3.68 3.12 3.92
N ILE A 19 -3.68 1.78 3.95
CA ILE A 19 -2.50 0.96 4.23
C ILE A 19 -2.36 -0.08 3.14
N SER A 20 -1.22 -0.10 2.45
CA SER A 20 -0.87 -1.14 1.49
C SER A 20 0.52 -1.68 1.74
N TYR A 21 0.73 -2.97 1.51
CA TYR A 21 2.07 -3.54 1.46
C TYR A 21 2.60 -3.53 0.04
N LEU A 22 3.86 -3.18 -0.14
CA LEU A 22 4.60 -3.29 -1.39
C LEU A 22 5.71 -4.33 -1.23
N LEU A 23 5.54 -5.47 -1.88
CA LEU A 23 6.56 -6.51 -2.02
C LEU A 23 7.40 -6.24 -3.27
N VAL A 24 8.65 -5.82 -3.06
CA VAL A 24 9.64 -5.61 -4.12
C VAL A 24 10.45 -6.88 -4.33
N GLU A 25 10.29 -7.51 -5.48
CA GLU A 25 11.04 -8.70 -5.87
C GLU A 25 12.39 -8.30 -6.47
N ARG A 26 13.46 -8.96 -6.02
CA ARG A 26 14.83 -8.61 -6.39
C ARG A 26 15.54 -9.79 -7.02
N VAL A 27 16.40 -9.52 -8.00
CA VAL A 27 17.14 -10.58 -8.68
C VAL A 27 18.26 -11.08 -7.77
N MET A 28 18.25 -12.38 -7.44
CA MET A 28 19.27 -13.06 -6.61
C MET A 28 19.44 -12.49 -5.19
N ARG A 29 18.43 -11.79 -4.65
CA ARG A 29 18.45 -11.21 -3.30
C ARG A 29 17.11 -11.42 -2.61
N ASP A 30 17.13 -11.34 -1.27
CA ASP A 30 15.89 -11.32 -0.50
C ASP A 30 14.98 -10.16 -0.96
N PRO A 31 13.66 -10.38 -1.02
CA PRO A 31 12.71 -9.32 -1.34
C PRO A 31 12.77 -8.21 -0.29
N GLN A 32 12.34 -7.03 -0.69
CA GLN A 32 12.13 -5.90 0.23
C GLN A 32 10.65 -5.63 0.39
N VAL A 33 10.24 -5.28 1.60
CA VAL A 33 8.85 -4.94 1.90
C VAL A 33 8.79 -3.51 2.39
N PHE A 34 7.80 -2.78 1.90
CA PHE A 34 7.46 -1.43 2.36
C PHE A 34 5.97 -1.37 2.68
N THR A 35 5.60 -0.43 3.53
CA THR A 35 4.22 -0.03 3.71
C THR A 35 4.02 1.32 3.04
N LEU A 36 3.02 1.40 2.16
CA LEU A 36 2.50 2.66 1.63
C LEU A 36 1.35 3.09 2.55
N LEU A 37 1.49 4.27 3.15
CA LEU A 37 0.50 4.87 4.01
C LEU A 37 -0.07 6.11 3.32
N ARG A 38 -1.38 6.14 3.09
CA ARG A 38 -2.07 7.36 2.67
C ARG A 38 -2.48 8.15 3.91
N ALA A 39 -1.75 9.24 4.18
CA ALA A 39 -2.18 10.23 5.15
C ALA A 39 -3.36 11.01 4.55
N SER A 40 -4.50 10.97 5.22
CA SER A 40 -5.74 11.60 4.74
C SER A 40 -5.95 12.97 5.37
N GLY A 41 -6.09 14.01 4.55
CA GLY A 41 -6.38 15.36 4.97
C GLY A 41 -7.82 15.52 5.48
N HIS A 42 -7.98 16.24 6.58
CA HIS A 42 -9.29 16.54 7.16
C HIS A 42 -9.36 17.97 7.67
N SER A 43 -10.43 18.69 7.34
CA SER A 43 -10.71 20.04 7.85
C SER A 43 -11.11 20.01 9.33
N ASN A 44 -11.68 18.90 9.79
CA ASN A 44 -12.03 18.67 11.19
C ASN A 44 -12.12 17.16 11.52
N LEU A 45 -11.62 16.78 12.70
CA LEU A 45 -11.68 15.41 13.23
C LEU A 45 -12.74 15.23 14.33
N THR A 46 -13.51 16.27 14.68
CA THR A 46 -14.56 16.17 15.71
C THR A 46 -15.83 15.55 15.12
N GLY A 47 -16.08 14.29 15.46
CA GLY A 47 -17.36 13.59 15.21
C GLY A 47 -17.23 12.40 14.27
N LEU A 48 -17.73 11.23 14.72
CA LEU A 48 -17.69 9.95 13.99
C LEU A 48 -18.63 9.88 12.77
N LEU A 49 -19.53 10.87 12.59
CA LEU A 49 -20.66 10.77 11.67
C LEU A 49 -20.52 11.58 10.37
N TYR A 50 -19.46 12.39 10.23
CA TYR A 50 -19.29 13.31 9.10
C TYR A 50 -17.90 13.26 8.45
N GLU A 51 -17.18 12.14 8.59
CA GLU A 51 -15.79 12.00 8.13
C GLU A 51 -15.63 12.37 6.64
N GLN A 52 -16.51 11.87 5.76
CA GLN A 52 -16.46 12.18 4.33
C GLN A 52 -16.66 13.66 4.01
N ALA A 53 -17.52 14.37 4.75
CA ALA A 53 -17.74 15.80 4.56
C ALA A 53 -16.53 16.65 5.01
N ASN A 54 -15.68 16.09 5.88
CA ASN A 54 -14.50 16.76 6.39
C ASN A 54 -13.24 16.43 5.59
N ARG A 55 -13.28 15.50 4.64
CA ARG A 55 -12.11 15.13 3.83
C ARG A 55 -11.62 16.31 2.99
N LEU A 56 -10.30 16.46 2.93
CA LEU A 56 -9.60 17.39 2.04
C LEU A 56 -8.70 16.58 1.10
N PRO A 57 -9.23 16.01 0.00
CA PRO A 57 -8.48 15.15 -0.90
C PRO A 57 -7.18 15.77 -1.43
N GLU A 58 -7.20 17.08 -1.70
CA GLU A 58 -6.01 17.82 -2.16
C GLU A 58 -4.85 17.84 -1.14
N GLU A 59 -5.14 17.55 0.13
CA GLU A 59 -4.15 17.44 1.21
C GLU A 59 -3.72 15.99 1.49
N ASP A 60 -4.31 15.00 0.80
CA ASP A 60 -3.87 13.62 0.95
C ASP A 60 -2.44 13.46 0.41
N TYR A 61 -1.64 12.62 1.05
CA TYR A 61 -0.30 12.29 0.56
C TYR A 61 0.13 10.88 0.92
N LEU A 62 1.02 10.31 0.11
CA LEU A 62 1.60 9.00 0.37
C LEU A 62 2.92 9.12 1.10
N THR A 63 3.05 8.30 2.14
CA THR A 63 4.29 8.08 2.88
C THR A 63 4.74 6.64 2.69
N ILE A 64 6.04 6.45 2.45
CA ILE A 64 6.66 5.12 2.39
C ILE A 64 7.39 4.80 3.68
N VAL A 65 7.12 3.63 4.24
CA VAL A 65 7.75 3.13 5.47
C VAL A 65 8.46 1.82 5.15
N PRO A 66 9.77 1.67 5.45
CA PRO A 66 10.44 0.39 5.33
C PRO A 66 9.80 -0.66 6.26
N GLY A 67 9.43 -1.80 5.68
CA GLY A 67 8.80 -2.92 6.38
C GLY A 67 7.28 -2.85 6.48
N ILE A 68 6.75 -3.66 7.41
CA ILE A 68 5.31 -3.85 7.62
C ILE A 68 4.88 -2.98 8.80
N LEU A 69 3.92 -2.08 8.55
CA LEU A 69 3.26 -1.27 9.56
C LEU A 69 1.77 -1.65 9.61
N GLY A 70 1.32 -2.07 10.79
CA GLY A 70 -0.03 -2.61 11.00
C GLY A 70 -0.20 -4.03 10.44
N ALA A 71 -1.26 -4.72 10.84
CA ALA A 71 -1.58 -6.09 10.41
C ALA A 71 -2.74 -6.17 9.42
N TYR A 72 -3.37 -5.04 9.07
CA TYR A 72 -4.65 -4.98 8.34
C TYR A 72 -4.52 -4.17 7.05
N SER A 73 -3.67 -4.61 6.11
CA SER A 73 -3.54 -3.94 4.82
C SER A 73 -4.81 -4.05 3.99
N ALA A 74 -5.18 -2.97 3.31
CA ALA A 74 -6.27 -2.96 2.34
C ALA A 74 -5.81 -3.45 0.95
N ALA A 75 -4.51 -3.38 0.64
CA ALA A 75 -3.96 -3.95 -0.59
C ALA A 75 -2.55 -4.50 -0.38
N ILE A 76 -2.18 -5.45 -1.25
CA ILE A 76 -0.82 -5.97 -1.39
C ILE A 76 -0.43 -5.76 -2.84
N TYR A 77 0.63 -5.02 -3.10
CA TYR A 77 1.22 -4.85 -4.41
C TYR A 77 2.50 -5.67 -4.52
N ARG A 78 2.76 -6.21 -5.70
CA ARG A 78 3.99 -6.96 -6.00
C ARG A 78 4.62 -6.37 -7.25
N VAL A 79 5.89 -5.97 -7.14
CA VAL A 79 6.60 -5.25 -8.20
C VAL A 79 8.04 -5.77 -8.30
N PRO A 80 8.50 -6.22 -9.48
CA PRO A 80 9.92 -6.46 -9.70
C PRO A 80 10.74 -5.17 -9.58
N GLU A 81 11.95 -5.23 -9.02
CA GLU A 81 12.75 -4.02 -8.73
C GLU A 81 12.99 -3.13 -9.96
N TYR A 82 13.04 -3.71 -11.15
CA TYR A 82 13.23 -3.00 -12.43
C TYR A 82 11.95 -2.34 -12.98
N HIS A 83 10.76 -2.59 -12.40
CA HIS A 83 9.49 -1.91 -12.72
C HIS A 83 9.10 -0.85 -11.69
N LEU A 84 9.91 -0.59 -10.65
CA LEU A 84 9.54 0.36 -9.59
C LEU A 84 9.27 1.78 -10.11
N SER A 85 10.04 2.24 -11.10
CA SER A 85 9.81 3.56 -11.69
C SER A 85 8.47 3.65 -12.43
N GLU A 86 8.07 2.59 -13.12
CA GLU A 86 6.76 2.48 -13.78
C GLU A 86 5.64 2.51 -12.74
N PHE A 87 5.72 1.64 -11.72
CA PHE A 87 4.77 1.58 -10.61
C PHE A 87 4.52 2.95 -9.96
N VAL A 88 5.59 3.71 -9.66
CA VAL A 88 5.45 5.04 -9.05
C VAL A 88 4.81 6.04 -10.03
N ASN A 89 5.14 5.98 -11.31
CA ASN A 89 4.56 6.85 -12.33
C ASN A 89 3.07 6.54 -12.56
N ASP A 90 2.69 5.26 -12.50
CA ASP A 90 1.30 4.85 -12.64
C ASP A 90 0.46 5.37 -11.48
N ILE A 91 0.97 5.29 -10.23
CA ILE A 91 0.30 5.92 -9.08
C ILE A 91 0.16 7.43 -9.30
N ARG A 92 1.21 8.12 -9.77
CA ARG A 92 1.14 9.58 -10.05
C ARG A 92 0.13 9.95 -11.13
N SER A 93 -0.17 9.04 -12.04
CA SER A 93 -1.11 9.26 -13.13
C SER A 93 -2.57 9.04 -12.73
N LEU A 94 -2.83 8.49 -11.53
CA LEU A 94 -4.18 8.20 -11.06
C LEU A 94 -5.03 9.48 -10.96
N SER A 95 -6.16 9.49 -11.64
CA SER A 95 -7.13 10.58 -11.61
C SER A 95 -8.56 10.11 -11.31
N SER A 96 -8.83 8.81 -11.47
CA SER A 96 -10.13 8.20 -11.25
C SER A 96 -10.06 6.80 -10.61
N GLU A 97 -11.20 6.31 -10.12
CA GLU A 97 -11.33 4.91 -9.66
C GLU A 97 -11.10 3.91 -10.80
N SER A 98 -11.36 4.28 -12.06
CA SER A 98 -11.05 3.43 -13.22
C SER A 98 -9.55 3.28 -13.40
N ASP A 99 -8.80 4.38 -13.27
CA ASP A 99 -7.33 4.35 -13.36
C ASP A 99 -6.77 3.48 -12.23
N TYR A 100 -7.37 3.57 -11.03
CA TYR A 100 -6.98 2.72 -9.90
C TYR A 100 -7.27 1.24 -10.16
N TYR A 101 -8.43 0.91 -10.74
CA TYR A 101 -8.75 -0.47 -11.11
C TYR A 101 -7.71 -1.04 -12.08
N ASP A 102 -7.30 -0.27 -13.09
CA ASP A 102 -6.30 -0.69 -14.07
C ASP A 102 -4.92 -0.88 -13.41
N PHE A 103 -4.50 0.08 -12.59
CA PHE A 103 -3.30 -0.01 -11.76
C PHE A 103 -3.32 -1.26 -10.85
N ALA A 104 -4.41 -1.48 -10.12
CA ALA A 104 -4.56 -2.63 -9.23
C ALA A 104 -4.59 -3.95 -10.02
N SER A 105 -5.14 -3.97 -11.22
CA SER A 105 -5.12 -5.15 -12.09
C SER A 105 -3.71 -5.53 -12.55
N GLN A 106 -2.81 -4.56 -12.66
CA GLN A 106 -1.41 -4.78 -13.02
C GLN A 106 -0.56 -5.21 -11.82
N TYR A 107 -0.73 -4.58 -10.65
CA TYR A 107 0.20 -4.72 -9.53
C TYR A 107 -0.36 -5.44 -8.29
N ALA A 108 -1.68 -5.44 -8.08
CA ALA A 108 -2.26 -5.94 -6.85
C ALA A 108 -2.35 -7.48 -6.84
N LEU A 109 -1.94 -8.06 -5.72
CA LEU A 109 -2.10 -9.47 -5.44
C LEU A 109 -3.48 -9.71 -4.81
N ARG A 110 -4.47 -10.06 -5.64
CA ARG A 110 -5.83 -10.37 -5.20
C ARG A 110 -5.91 -11.76 -4.57
N ARG A 111 -6.86 -11.97 -3.66
CA ARG A 111 -7.12 -13.28 -3.00
C ARG A 111 -7.49 -14.39 -3.98
N THR A 112 -7.96 -14.03 -5.17
CA THR A 112 -8.32 -14.93 -6.25
C THR A 112 -7.11 -15.37 -7.11
N ASP A 113 -5.94 -14.73 -6.97
CA ASP A 113 -4.71 -15.17 -7.65
C ASP A 113 -4.27 -16.53 -7.05
N HIS A 114 -3.98 -17.52 -7.89
CA HIS A 114 -3.55 -18.84 -7.44
C HIS A 114 -2.23 -18.81 -6.65
N ARG A 115 -1.43 -17.75 -6.79
CA ARG A 115 -0.16 -17.53 -6.07
C ARG A 115 -0.35 -16.73 -4.79
N PHE A 116 -1.57 -16.31 -4.45
CA PHE A 116 -1.84 -15.45 -3.30
C PHE A 116 -1.17 -15.99 -2.02
N TRP A 117 -1.40 -17.27 -1.70
CA TRP A 117 -0.86 -17.89 -0.50
C TRP A 117 0.66 -18.00 -0.51
N HIS A 118 1.28 -18.26 -1.67
CA HIS A 118 2.74 -18.29 -1.80
C HIS A 118 3.38 -16.94 -1.44
N TYR A 119 2.79 -15.84 -1.92
CA TYR A 119 3.29 -14.50 -1.62
C TYR A 119 2.91 -14.03 -0.21
N SER A 120 1.77 -14.45 0.32
CA SER A 120 1.44 -14.30 1.74
C SER A 120 2.51 -14.95 2.62
N ASP A 121 2.88 -16.20 2.34
CA ASP A 121 3.93 -16.90 3.08
C ASP A 121 5.28 -16.17 2.96
N THR A 122 5.58 -15.64 1.78
CA THR A 122 6.78 -14.81 1.55
C THR A 122 6.78 -13.56 2.44
N LEU A 123 5.66 -12.85 2.52
CA LEU A 123 5.51 -11.68 3.41
C LEU A 123 5.67 -12.06 4.88
N HIS A 124 5.05 -13.15 5.33
CA HIS A 124 5.18 -13.63 6.71
C HIS A 124 6.61 -14.05 7.05
N GLN A 125 7.30 -14.76 6.15
CA GLN A 125 8.70 -15.12 6.31
C GLN A 125 9.59 -13.88 6.41
N TRP A 126 9.37 -12.91 5.52
CA TRP A 126 10.07 -11.63 5.56
C TRP A 126 9.79 -10.89 6.88
N PHE A 127 8.54 -10.82 7.32
CA PHE A 127 8.14 -10.10 8.53
C PHE A 127 8.80 -10.70 9.77
N ARG A 128 8.74 -12.03 9.91
CA ARG A 128 9.35 -12.75 11.03
C ARG A 128 10.87 -12.57 11.06
N LYS A 129 11.52 -12.59 9.90
CA LYS A 129 12.98 -12.41 9.77
C LYS A 129 13.42 -11.00 10.13
N ASN A 130 12.70 -9.98 9.64
CA ASN A 130 13.16 -8.59 9.71
C ASN A 130 12.60 -7.80 10.90
N SER A 131 11.52 -8.25 11.53
CA SER A 131 10.90 -7.55 12.66
C SER A 131 10.30 -8.54 13.67
N LEU A 132 11.14 -9.43 14.21
CA LEU A 132 10.72 -10.51 15.12
C LEU A 132 9.91 -10.02 16.32
N LEU A 133 10.27 -8.86 16.91
CA LEU A 133 9.57 -8.30 18.07
C LEU A 133 8.15 -7.81 17.75
N ASN A 134 7.90 -7.33 16.52
CA ASN A 134 6.59 -6.84 16.10
C ASN A 134 5.82 -7.86 15.25
N TYR A 135 6.37 -9.07 15.06
CA TYR A 135 5.76 -10.07 14.21
C TYR A 135 4.36 -10.44 14.72
N GLY A 136 3.40 -10.46 13.80
CA GLY A 136 2.03 -10.88 14.03
C GLY A 136 1.45 -11.55 12.78
N ILE A 137 0.24 -12.09 12.91
CA ILE A 137 -0.48 -12.63 11.76
C ILE A 137 -1.03 -11.46 10.93
N LEU A 138 -0.79 -11.46 9.62
CA LEU A 138 -1.38 -10.49 8.70
C LEU A 138 -2.84 -10.89 8.44
N ASP A 139 -3.75 -9.95 8.65
CA ASP A 139 -5.17 -10.14 8.40
C ASP A 139 -5.54 -9.61 7.01
N TYR A 140 -6.07 -10.50 6.19
CA TYR A 140 -6.49 -10.23 4.81
C TYR A 140 -8.00 -10.04 4.65
N ALA A 141 -8.74 -9.86 5.74
CA ALA A 141 -10.17 -9.57 5.71
C ALA A 141 -10.50 -8.20 5.08
N ARG A 142 -9.53 -7.29 5.05
CA ARG A 142 -9.68 -5.93 4.49
C ARG A 142 -9.13 -5.77 3.07
N LEU A 143 -8.62 -6.83 2.45
CA LEU A 143 -8.16 -6.73 1.06
C LEU A 143 -9.31 -6.34 0.14
N GLU A 144 -9.16 -5.20 -0.51
CA GLU A 144 -10.16 -4.68 -1.42
C GLU A 144 -10.11 -5.40 -2.77
N ASN A 145 -11.25 -5.41 -3.46
CA ASN A 145 -11.40 -6.00 -4.80
C ASN A 145 -11.88 -4.97 -5.82
N ARG A 146 -11.70 -3.67 -5.54
CA ARG A 146 -11.96 -2.62 -6.51
C ARG A 146 -10.86 -2.56 -7.58
#